data_AF-A0A661FCG1-F1
#
_entry.id   AF-A0A661FCG1-F1
#
_cell.length_a   1.000
_cell.length_b   1.000
_cell.length_c   1.000
_cell.angle_alpha   90.00
_cell.angle_beta   90.00
_cell.angle_gamma   90.00
#
_symmetry.space_group_name_H-M   'P 1'
#
loop_
_entity.id
_entity.type
_entity.pdbx_description
1 polymer ?
#
loop_
_entity_poly.entity_id
_entity_poly.type
_entity_poly.pdbx_seq_one_letter_code
_entity_poly.pdbx_strand_id
1 'polypeptide(L)'
;MKISISSSAVNDLECIQKYYEEEEVCRVGDRYIVSMIAHNQTLKGNPDIGRVVPEFGAAKGCLSYRSLEFNEYFKVSTIKE
;
A
#
# COMPACT_ATOMS: atom_id res chain seq x y z
N MET A 1 -12.96 -8.45 -7.45
CA MET A 1 -11.69 -8.80 -6.79
C MET A 1 -11.49 -7.93 -5.56
N LYS A 2 -11.08 -8.50 -4.42
CA LYS A 2 -10.66 -7.74 -3.23
C LYS A 2 -9.15 -7.51 -3.33
N ILE A 3 -8.70 -6.28 -3.12
CA ILE A 3 -7.28 -5.95 -3.01
C ILE A 3 -6.93 -5.96 -1.53
N SER A 4 -5.81 -6.60 -1.21
CA SER A 4 -5.24 -6.63 0.12
C SER A 4 -3.79 -6.20 0.06
N ILE A 5 -3.33 -5.45 1.07
CA ILE A 5 -1.95 -5.01 1.21
C ILE A 5 -1.33 -5.82 2.35
N SER A 6 -0.10 -6.30 2.16
CA SER A 6 0.62 -7.03 3.22
C SER A 6 1.04 -6.08 4.35
N SER A 7 1.21 -6.61 5.55
CA SER A 7 1.71 -5.83 6.69
C SER A 7 3.09 -5.19 6.43
N SER A 8 3.96 -5.85 5.66
CA SER A 8 5.25 -5.28 5.27
C SER A 8 5.09 -4.04 4.37
N ALA A 9 4.20 -4.12 3.38
CA ALA A 9 3.93 -3.00 2.48
C ALA A 9 3.26 -1.83 3.20
N VAL A 10 2.46 -2.08 4.24
CA VAL A 10 1.92 -1.01 5.10
C VAL A 10 3.06 -0.31 5.84
N ASN A 11 3.98 -1.05 6.43
CA ASN A 11 5.15 -0.48 7.10
C ASN A 11 6.02 0.34 6.12
N ASP A 12 6.17 -0.12 4.88
CA ASP A 12 6.88 0.65 3.84
C ASP A 12 6.19 2.00 3.55
N LEU A 13 4.86 2.04 3.48
CA LEU A 13 4.10 3.28 3.32
C LEU A 13 4.25 4.22 4.53
N GLU A 14 4.24 3.68 5.75
CA GLU A 14 4.48 4.46 6.98
C GLU A 14 5.89 5.04 7.01
N CYS A 15 6.91 4.28 6.59
CA CYS A 15 8.28 4.76 6.45
C CYS A 15 8.39 5.91 5.42
N ILE A 16 7.69 5.83 4.29
CA ILE A 16 7.63 6.91 3.30
C ILE A 16 6.99 8.16 3.90
N GLN A 17 5.87 8.01 4.63
CA GLN A 17 5.20 9.14 5.27
C GLN A 17 6.12 9.84 6.27
N LYS A 18 6.76 9.05 7.14
CA LYS A 18 7.69 9.55 8.15
C LYS A 18 8.88 10.27 7.53
N TYR A 19 9.45 9.75 6.45
CA TYR A 19 10.55 10.40 5.73
C TYR A 19 10.17 11.82 5.28
N TYR A 20 9.00 11.99 4.66
CA TYR A 20 8.56 13.31 4.22
C TYR A 20 8.09 14.23 5.35
N GLU A 21 7.70 13.68 6.49
CA GLU A 21 7.45 14.45 7.71
C GLU A 21 8.78 15.02 8.28
N GLU A 22 9.82 14.20 8.35
CA GLU A 22 11.17 14.60 8.81
C GLU A 22 11.80 15.67 7.90
N GLU A 23 11.50 15.64 6.60
CA GLU A 23 11.92 16.65 5.62
C GLU A 23 11.02 17.92 5.62
N GLU A 24 10.09 18.05 6.58
CA GLU A 24 9.14 19.17 6.71
C GLU A 24 8.24 19.40 5.49
N VAL A 25 8.06 18.36 4.66
CA VAL A 25 7.25 18.39 3.42
C VAL A 25 6.18 17.30 3.42
N CYS A 26 5.50 17.10 4.56
CA CYS A 26 4.51 16.04 4.80
C CYS A 26 3.45 15.88 3.67
N ARG A 27 3.00 16.99 3.08
CA ARG A 27 2.04 17.01 1.95
C ARG A 27 2.52 16.20 0.73
N VAL A 28 3.83 16.10 0.53
CA VAL A 28 4.44 15.29 -0.54
C VAL A 28 4.27 13.81 -0.25
N GLY A 29 4.54 13.38 1.00
CA GLY A 29 4.31 12.01 1.45
C GLY A 29 2.85 11.59 1.30
N ASP A 30 1.92 12.42 1.78
CA ASP A 30 0.48 12.16 1.65
C ASP A 30 0.06 12.01 0.19
N ARG A 31 0.53 12.91 -0.69
CA ARG A 31 0.22 12.87 -2.13
C ARG A 31 0.73 11.58 -2.78
N TYR A 32 1.94 11.13 -2.42
CA TYR A 32 2.48 9.88 -2.95
C TYR A 32 1.65 8.68 -2.51
N ILE A 33 1.35 8.58 -1.22
CA ILE A 33 0.59 7.44 -0.67
C ILE A 33 -0.81 7.36 -1.29
N VAL A 34 -1.52 8.49 -1.39
CA VAL A 34 -2.83 8.55 -2.07
C VAL A 34 -2.73 8.11 -3.52
N SER A 35 -1.69 8.57 -4.24
CA SER A 35 -1.49 8.22 -5.65
C SER A 35 -1.18 6.73 -5.84
N MET A 36 -0.35 6.14 -4.97
CA MET A 36 -0.03 4.71 -4.99
C MET A 36 -1.27 3.85 -4.74
N ILE A 37 -2.11 4.22 -3.76
CA ILE A 37 -3.35 3.49 -3.47
C ILE A 37 -4.35 3.63 -4.62
N ALA A 38 -4.54 4.84 -5.15
CA ALA A 38 -5.41 5.07 -6.30
C ALA A 38 -4.96 4.25 -7.52
N HIS A 39 -3.65 4.19 -7.78
CA HIS A 39 -3.10 3.35 -8.84
C HIS A 39 -3.34 1.87 -8.57
N ASN A 40 -3.09 1.37 -7.35
CA ASN A 40 -3.36 -0.02 -7.00
C ASN A 40 -4.83 -0.39 -7.18
N GLN A 41 -5.77 0.54 -6.95
CA GLN A 41 -7.20 0.26 -7.17
C GLN A 41 -7.54 -0.08 -8.62
N THR A 42 -6.75 0.34 -9.62
CA THR A 42 -6.97 -0.01 -11.02
C THR A 42 -6.74 -1.50 -11.30
N LEU A 43 -6.03 -2.21 -10.41
CA LEU A 43 -5.82 -3.67 -10.48
C LEU A 43 -7.14 -4.44 -10.37
N LYS A 44 -8.20 -3.85 -9.79
CA LYS A 44 -9.53 -4.49 -9.75
C LYS A 44 -10.06 -4.79 -11.16
N GLY A 45 -9.77 -3.91 -12.13
CA GLY A 45 -10.17 -4.07 -13.52
C GLY A 45 -9.06 -4.57 -14.44
N ASN A 46 -7.80 -4.45 -14.00
CA ASN A 46 -6.62 -4.78 -14.81
C ASN A 46 -5.57 -5.54 -13.95
N PRO A 47 -5.86 -6.76 -13.48
CA PRO A 47 -4.98 -7.48 -12.56
C PRO A 47 -3.60 -7.78 -13.14
N ASP A 48 -3.49 -7.89 -14.47
CA ASP A 48 -2.25 -8.22 -15.20
C ASP A 48 -1.56 -6.99 -15.80
N ILE A 49 -1.91 -5.76 -15.36
CA ILE A 49 -1.27 -4.52 -15.84
C ILE A 49 0.21 -4.44 -15.46
N GLY A 50 0.62 -5.18 -14.42
CA GLY A 50 2.00 -5.27 -13.96
C GLY A 50 2.80 -6.32 -14.74
N ARG A 51 4.10 -6.10 -14.86
CA ARG A 51 5.02 -7.10 -15.40
C ARG A 51 5.35 -8.13 -14.33
N VAL A 52 5.26 -9.41 -14.66
CA VAL A 52 5.85 -10.48 -13.83
C VAL A 52 7.37 -10.39 -13.91
N VAL A 53 8.03 -10.33 -12.76
CA VAL A 53 9.50 -10.22 -12.66
C VAL A 53 10.06 -11.60 -12.27
N PRO A 54 10.63 -12.38 -13.21
CA PRO A 54 11.03 -13.77 -12.98
C PRO A 54 12.05 -13.95 -11.86
N GLU A 55 12.88 -12.94 -11.63
CA GLU A 55 13.96 -12.92 -10.65
C GLU A 55 13.47 -13.02 -9.20
N PHE A 56 12.21 -12.67 -8.93
CA PHE A 56 11.61 -12.72 -7.59
C PHE A 56 10.87 -14.04 -7.29
N GLY A 57 10.88 -15.00 -8.24
CA GLY A 57 10.25 -16.31 -8.09
C GLY A 57 8.72 -16.24 -8.01
N ALA A 58 8.06 -17.31 -8.46
CA ALA A 58 6.61 -17.51 -8.27
C ALA A 58 6.27 -17.85 -6.80
N ALA A 59 6.78 -17.07 -5.84
CA ALA A 59 6.55 -17.28 -4.42
C ALA A 59 5.06 -17.04 -4.12
N LYS A 60 4.35 -18.14 -3.90
CA LYS A 60 2.94 -18.16 -3.48
C LYS A 60 2.77 -17.30 -2.22
N GLY A 61 2.02 -16.21 -2.38
CA GLY A 61 1.27 -15.54 -1.32
C GLY A 61 2.11 -14.93 -0.21
N CYS A 62 2.21 -13.60 -0.21
CA CYS A 62 2.43 -12.86 1.03
C CYS A 62 1.28 -13.19 2.00
N LEU A 63 1.50 -14.10 2.95
CA LEU A 63 0.52 -14.43 3.98
C LEU A 63 0.73 -13.52 5.19
N SER A 64 0.12 -12.34 5.13
CA SER A 64 -0.31 -11.57 6.30
C SER A 64 -1.34 -10.55 5.80
N TYR A 65 -2.62 -10.88 5.98
CA TYR A 65 -3.73 -10.05 5.55
C TYR A 65 -4.26 -9.26 6.74
N ARG A 66 -4.06 -7.95 6.76
CA ARG A 66 -4.88 -7.03 7.55
C ARG A 66 -5.80 -6.31 6.57
N SER A 67 -7.12 -6.46 6.75
CA SER A 67 -8.09 -5.70 5.96
C SER A 67 -7.98 -4.23 6.37
N LEU A 68 -7.57 -3.37 5.45
CA LEU A 68 -7.61 -1.93 5.62
C LEU A 68 -8.88 -1.39 4.97
N GLU A 69 -9.74 -0.75 5.76
CA GLU A 69 -10.81 0.09 5.23
C GLU A 69 -10.27 1.49 5.03
N PHE A 70 -10.09 1.88 3.77
CA PHE A 70 -9.63 3.21 3.39
C PHE A 70 -10.82 4.16 3.40
N ASN A 71 -11.02 4.90 4.49
CA ASN A 71 -11.93 6.04 4.52
C ASN A 71 -11.16 7.38 4.58
N GLU A 72 -11.79 8.37 3.94
CA GLU A 72 -11.31 9.61 3.28
C GLU A 72 -10.11 10.42 3.81
N TYR A 73 -9.54 10.15 4.97
CA TYR A 73 -8.40 10.90 5.49
C TYR A 73 -7.56 9.98 6.37
N PHE A 74 -6.71 9.15 5.76
CA PHE A 74 -5.71 8.27 6.39
C PHE A 74 -5.78 8.16 7.94
N LYS A 75 -6.83 7.51 8.46
CA LYS A 75 -6.82 6.91 9.80
C LYS A 75 -6.62 5.42 9.59
N VAL A 76 -5.36 5.00 9.56
CA VAL A 76 -5.01 3.58 9.68
C VAL A 76 -5.31 3.17 11.12
N SER A 77 -6.59 2.87 11.40
CA SER A 77 -6.96 2.22 12.65
C SER A 77 -6.59 0.75 12.53
N THR A 78 -5.40 0.44 13.04
CA THR A 78 -4.99 -0.94 13.30
C THR A 78 -6.00 -1.59 14.24
N ILE A 79 -6.81 -2.53 13.73
CA ILE A 79 -7.60 -3.41 14.60
C ILE A 79 -6.60 -4.33 15.31
N LYS A 80 -6.46 -4.12 16.63
CA LYS A 80 -5.83 -5.06 17.55
C LYS A 80 -6.79 -6.24 17.73
N GLU A 81 -6.31 -7.44 17.44
CA GLU A 81 -6.73 -8.62 18.20
C GLU A 81 -5.74 -8.80 19.35
#